data_AF-A0A2W1JJK9-F1
#
_entry.id   AF-A0A2W1JJK9-F1
#
_cell.length_a   1.000
_cell.length_b   1.000
_cell.length_c   1.000
_cell.angle_alpha   90.00
_cell.angle_beta   90.00
_cell.angle_gamma   90.00
#
_symmetry.space_group_name_H-M   'P 1'
#
loop_
_entity.id
_entity.type
_entity.pdbx_description
1 polymer ?
#
loop_
_entity_poly.entity_id
_entity_poly.type
_entity_poly.pdbx_seq_one_letter_code
_entity_poly.pdbx_strand_id
1 'polypeptide(L)'
;MNTSKQSAMEASIFDTLFRDSQGEIVIAQPPNATLSIWIGASLLKFTVTEGPGHTALETVAFSAIIIWSIQELCDGVNYFRRGLGLLVLVSVLASKVDQALLA
;
A
#
# COMPACT_ATOMS: atom_id res chain seq x y z
N MET A 1 -9.72 38.20 -3.27
CA MET A 1 -10.26 36.98 -2.63
C MET A 1 -9.55 35.77 -3.24
N ASN A 2 -8.40 35.32 -2.74
CA ASN A 2 -7.91 34.00 -3.16
C ASN A 2 -6.86 33.33 -2.26
N THR A 3 -5.89 34.04 -1.70
CA THR A 3 -4.74 33.39 -1.03
C THR A 3 -5.04 32.77 0.33
N SER A 4 -5.86 33.41 1.17
CA SER A 4 -6.18 32.89 2.52
C SER A 4 -7.08 31.64 2.49
N LYS A 5 -8.12 31.63 1.64
CA LYS A 5 -8.99 30.47 1.46
C LYS A 5 -8.26 29.27 0.86
N GLN A 6 -7.32 29.50 -0.04
CA GLN A 6 -6.54 28.44 -0.67
C GLN A 6 -5.56 27.80 0.34
N SER A 7 -4.88 28.60 1.17
CA SER A 7 -4.04 28.07 2.26
C SER A 7 -4.84 27.30 3.32
N ALA A 8 -6.06 27.76 3.64
CA ALA A 8 -6.94 27.10 4.60
C ALA A 8 -7.52 25.79 4.03
N MET A 9 -7.82 25.75 2.74
CA MET A 9 -8.29 24.55 2.05
C MET A 9 -7.19 23.50 1.92
N GLU A 10 -5.96 23.90 1.55
CA GLU A 10 -4.81 22.98 1.50
C GLU A 10 -4.47 22.42 2.88
N ALA A 11 -4.49 23.25 3.92
CA ALA A 11 -4.33 22.79 5.30
C ALA A 11 -5.41 21.78 5.70
N SER A 12 -6.67 22.00 5.31
CA SER A 12 -7.77 21.07 5.59
C SER A 12 -7.64 19.73 4.85
N ILE A 13 -7.23 19.73 3.57
CA ILE A 13 -7.02 18.50 2.80
C ILE A 13 -5.81 17.72 3.34
N PHE A 14 -4.71 18.42 3.65
CA PHE A 14 -3.53 17.83 4.27
C PHE A 14 -3.86 17.23 5.64
N ASP A 15 -4.56 17.98 6.48
CA ASP A 15 -5.02 17.49 7.78
C ASP A 15 -5.94 16.28 7.62
N THR A 16 -6.81 16.23 6.61
CA THR A 16 -7.70 15.06 6.38
C THR A 16 -6.93 13.85 5.87
N LEU A 17 -5.89 14.04 5.06
CA LEU A 17 -5.08 12.95 4.52
C LEU A 17 -4.16 12.32 5.56
N PHE A 18 -3.59 13.14 6.44
CA PHE A 18 -2.53 12.73 7.37
C PHE A 18 -2.94 12.68 8.84
N ARG A 19 -4.08 13.26 9.23
CA ARG A 19 -4.57 13.11 10.61
C ARG A 19 -5.45 11.90 10.81
N ASP A 20 -5.36 11.33 12.01
CA ASP A 20 -6.29 10.31 12.48
C ASP A 20 -7.59 10.91 13.06
N SER A 21 -8.49 10.06 13.55
CA SER A 21 -9.77 10.48 14.14
C SER A 21 -9.65 11.27 15.46
N GLN A 22 -8.47 11.29 16.09
CA GLN A 22 -8.14 12.09 17.26
C GLN A 22 -7.50 13.45 16.88
N GLY A 23 -7.27 13.68 15.58
CA GLY A 23 -6.69 14.91 15.07
C GLY A 23 -5.18 14.96 15.16
N GLU A 24 -4.48 13.85 15.39
CA GLU A 24 -3.02 13.83 15.41
C GLU A 24 -2.46 13.55 14.02
N ILE A 25 -1.38 14.24 13.61
CA ILE A 25 -0.73 14.01 12.32
C ILE A 25 0.06 12.69 12.41
N VAL A 26 -0.51 11.64 11.81
CA VAL A 26 0.04 10.28 11.82
C VAL A 26 0.65 9.98 10.46
N ILE A 27 1.92 10.35 10.30
CA ILE A 27 2.69 10.09 9.07
C ILE A 27 3.45 8.76 9.15
N ALA A 28 3.90 8.35 10.33
CA ALA A 28 4.69 7.13 10.52
C ALA A 28 4.01 6.21 11.54
N GLN A 29 3.36 5.16 11.03
CA GLN A 29 2.98 4.01 11.86
C GLN A 29 3.87 2.82 11.53
N PRO A 30 4.16 1.96 12.53
CA PRO A 30 4.85 0.71 12.28
C PRO A 30 4.12 -0.09 11.18
N PRO A 31 4.88 -0.70 10.25
CA PRO A 31 4.29 -1.48 9.17
C PRO A 31 3.44 -2.59 9.77
N ASN A 32 2.30 -2.86 9.16
CA ASN A 32 1.45 -3.95 9.63
C ASN A 32 2.16 -5.32 9.42
N ALA A 33 1.67 -6.34 10.11
CA ALA A 33 2.26 -7.67 10.05
C ALA A 33 2.31 -8.21 8.59
N THR A 34 1.27 -7.95 7.81
CA THR A 34 1.13 -8.41 6.42
C THR A 34 2.18 -7.81 5.49
N LEU A 35 2.46 -6.50 5.62
CA LEU A 35 3.51 -5.82 4.86
C LEU A 35 4.89 -6.37 5.21
N SER A 36 5.10 -6.67 6.49
CA SER A 36 6.36 -7.26 6.96
C SER A 36 6.59 -8.64 6.33
N ILE A 37 5.53 -9.45 6.17
CA ILE A 37 5.60 -10.72 5.44
C ILE A 37 5.96 -10.50 3.97
N TRP A 38 5.32 -9.53 3.31
CA TRP A 38 5.65 -9.19 1.93
C TRP A 38 7.11 -8.76 1.76
N ILE A 39 7.61 -7.88 2.65
CA ILE A 39 8.99 -7.44 2.66
C ILE A 39 9.92 -8.64 2.85
N GLY A 40 9.67 -9.49 3.86
CA GLY A 40 10.48 -10.67 4.13
C GLY A 40 10.53 -11.66 2.96
N ALA A 41 9.38 -11.98 2.37
CA ALA A 41 9.31 -12.86 1.20
C ALA A 41 10.04 -12.26 -0.01
N SER A 42 9.87 -10.97 -0.25
CA SER A 42 10.54 -10.25 -1.34
C SER A 42 12.06 -10.20 -1.14
N LEU A 43 12.52 -10.01 0.09
CA LEU A 43 13.94 -10.05 0.43
C LEU A 43 14.55 -11.44 0.22
N LEU A 44 13.83 -12.50 0.61
CA LEU A 44 14.27 -13.89 0.40
C LEU A 44 14.32 -14.28 -1.09
N LYS A 45 13.49 -13.67 -1.95
CA LYS A 45 13.60 -13.87 -3.40
C LYS A 45 14.94 -13.41 -3.99
N PHE A 46 15.66 -12.48 -3.34
CA PHE A 46 16.99 -12.09 -3.82
C PHE A 46 18.04 -13.18 -3.61
N THR A 47 17.86 -14.07 -2.64
CA THR A 47 18.80 -15.17 -2.38
C THR A 47 18.38 -16.45 -3.09
N VAL A 48 17.08 -16.70 -3.23
CA VAL A 48 16.52 -17.84 -3.96
C VAL A 48 16.04 -17.35 -5.32
N THR A 49 16.88 -17.42 -6.34
CA THR A 49 16.61 -16.83 -7.66
C THR A 49 15.84 -17.74 -8.62
N GLU A 50 15.89 -19.06 -8.44
CA GLU A 50 15.30 -20.03 -9.36
C GLU A 50 14.71 -21.27 -8.64
N GLY A 51 13.88 -22.01 -9.37
CA GLY A 51 13.28 -23.27 -8.92
C GLY A 51 12.00 -23.13 -8.09
N PRO A 52 11.46 -24.25 -7.57
CA PRO A 52 10.17 -24.28 -6.89
C PRO A 52 10.08 -23.37 -5.66
N GLY A 53 11.20 -23.16 -4.96
CA GLY A 53 11.28 -22.25 -3.82
C GLY A 53 11.06 -20.79 -4.21
N HIS A 54 11.58 -20.36 -5.36
CA HIS A 54 11.34 -19.00 -5.88
C HIS A 54 9.85 -18.79 -6.19
N THR A 55 9.22 -19.74 -6.87
CA THR A 55 7.79 -19.68 -7.20
C THR A 55 6.90 -19.63 -5.95
N ALA A 56 7.25 -20.40 -4.91
CA ALA A 56 6.55 -20.36 -3.63
C ALA A 56 6.69 -18.98 -2.96
N LEU A 57 7.91 -18.44 -2.87
CA LEU A 57 8.16 -17.10 -2.32
C LEU A 57 7.43 -16.00 -3.11
N GLU A 58 7.39 -16.12 -4.43
CA GLU A 58 6.65 -15.21 -5.30
C GLU A 58 5.14 -15.27 -5.05
N THR A 59 4.59 -16.47 -4.90
CA THR A 59 3.16 -16.65 -4.59
C THR A 59 2.80 -16.08 -3.23
N VAL A 60 3.68 -16.27 -2.23
CA VAL A 60 3.52 -15.71 -0.88
C VAL A 60 3.60 -14.19 -0.92
N ALA A 61 4.60 -13.61 -1.57
CA ALA A 61 4.73 -12.17 -1.72
C ALA A 61 3.51 -11.57 -2.43
N PHE A 62 3.08 -12.17 -3.53
CA PHE A 62 1.89 -11.72 -4.27
C PHE A 62 0.61 -11.76 -3.42
N SER A 63 0.38 -12.85 -2.70
CA SER A 63 -0.78 -12.96 -1.81
C SER A 63 -0.70 -11.95 -0.67
N ALA A 64 0.48 -11.77 -0.06
CA ALA A 64 0.68 -10.85 1.05
C ALA A 64 0.42 -9.39 0.64
N ILE A 65 0.89 -8.94 -0.53
CA ILE A 65 0.67 -7.56 -0.97
C ILE A 65 -0.80 -7.28 -1.30
N ILE A 66 -1.55 -8.27 -1.81
CA ILE A 66 -3.00 -8.14 -2.03
C ILE A 66 -3.74 -8.04 -0.70
N ILE A 67 -3.48 -8.96 0.24
CA ILE A 67 -4.11 -8.96 1.56
C ILE A 67 -3.80 -7.64 2.27
N TRP A 68 -2.55 -7.18 2.21
CA TRP A 68 -2.13 -5.90 2.73
C TRP A 68 -2.95 -4.75 2.15
N SER A 69 -3.07 -4.71 0.83
CA SER A 69 -3.78 -3.64 0.13
C SER A 69 -5.27 -3.57 0.50
N ILE A 70 -5.92 -4.74 0.62
CA ILE A 70 -7.32 -4.84 1.07
C ILE A 70 -7.43 -4.41 2.54
N GLN A 71 -6.52 -4.86 3.39
CA GLN A 71 -6.48 -4.50 4.81
C GLN A 71 -6.32 -2.98 4.99
N GLU A 72 -5.43 -2.35 4.24
CA GLU A 72 -5.27 -0.88 4.28
C GLU A 72 -6.49 -0.15 3.74
N LEU A 73 -7.17 -0.69 2.72
CA LEU A 73 -8.37 -0.09 2.16
C LEU A 73 -9.54 -0.10 3.16
N CYS A 74 -9.72 -1.21 3.87
CA CYS A 74 -10.80 -1.38 4.85
C CYS A 74 -10.45 -0.72 6.20
N ASP A 75 -9.30 -1.06 6.76
CA ASP A 75 -8.90 -0.75 8.14
C ASP A 75 -7.89 0.41 8.24
N GLY A 76 -7.56 1.07 7.13
CA GLY A 76 -6.65 2.20 7.12
C GLY A 76 -7.17 3.34 8.01
N VAL A 77 -6.34 3.76 8.97
CA VAL A 77 -6.66 4.77 9.98
C VAL A 77 -6.74 6.20 9.43
N ASN A 78 -6.12 6.45 8.27
CA ASN A 78 -6.13 7.73 7.57
C ASN A 78 -6.40 7.52 6.07
N TYR A 79 -6.87 8.57 5.40
CA TYR A 79 -7.19 8.52 3.97
C TYR A 79 -5.95 8.28 3.11
N PHE A 80 -4.77 8.69 3.57
CA PHE A 80 -3.51 8.41 2.91
C PHE A 80 -3.22 6.90 2.80
N ARG A 81 -3.30 6.16 3.91
CA ARG A 81 -3.09 4.69 3.93
C ARG A 81 -4.13 3.95 3.11
N ARG A 82 -5.40 4.37 3.19
CA ARG A 82 -6.47 3.83 2.33
C ARG A 82 -6.17 4.05 0.85
N GLY A 83 -5.69 5.25 0.51
CA GLY A 83 -5.26 5.59 -0.84
C GLY A 83 -4.08 4.74 -1.33
N LEU A 84 -3.08 4.49 -0.47
CA LEU A 84 -1.97 3.59 -0.78
C LEU A 84 -2.44 2.16 -1.01
N GLY A 85 -3.33 1.63 -0.14
CA GLY A 85 -3.94 0.31 -0.32
C GLY A 85 -4.65 0.19 -1.66
N LEU A 86 -5.47 1.18 -2.03
CA LEU A 86 -6.16 1.21 -3.32
C LEU A 86 -5.17 1.25 -4.49
N LEU A 87 -4.17 2.14 -4.43
CA LEU A 87 -3.18 2.32 -5.49
C LEU A 87 -2.39 1.04 -5.73
N VAL A 88 -1.93 0.38 -4.65
CA VAL A 88 -1.20 -0.88 -4.77
C VAL A 88 -2.09 -1.99 -5.31
N LEU A 89 -3.35 -2.11 -4.84
CA LEU A 89 -4.29 -3.11 -5.36
C LEU A 89 -4.51 -2.95 -6.87
N VAL A 90 -4.79 -1.72 -7.33
CA VAL A 90 -4.99 -1.43 -8.76
C VAL A 90 -3.72 -1.70 -9.56
N SER A 91 -2.55 -1.31 -9.06
CA SER A 91 -1.27 -1.52 -9.74
C SER A 91 -0.96 -3.01 -9.91
N VAL A 92 -1.19 -3.82 -8.87
CA VAL A 92 -0.99 -5.26 -8.92
C VAL A 92 -1.96 -5.91 -9.90
N LEU A 93 -3.24 -5.55 -9.87
CA LEU A 93 -4.24 -6.07 -10.81
C LEU A 93 -3.92 -5.68 -12.26
N ALA A 94 -3.57 -4.41 -12.51
CA ALA A 94 -3.19 -3.92 -13.83
C ALA A 94 -1.97 -4.69 -14.38
N SER A 95 -0.94 -4.91 -13.54
CA SER A 95 0.23 -5.69 -13.95
C SER A 95 -0.10 -7.13 -14.35
N LYS A 96 -1.12 -7.74 -13.73
CA LYS A 96 -1.56 -9.10 -14.05
C LYS A 96 -2.41 -9.15 -15.31
N VAL A 97 -3.24 -8.14 -15.55
CA VAL A 97 -4.00 -8.01 -16.79
C VAL A 97 -3.07 -7.81 -17.98
N ASP A 98 -2.05 -6.97 -17.85
CA ASP A 98 -1.05 -6.74 -18.90
C ASP A 98 -0.27 -8.02 -19.22
N GLN A 99 0.20 -8.75 -18.19
CA GLN A 99 0.83 -10.06 -18.37
C GLN A 99 -0.08 -11.06 -19.10
N ALA A 100 -1.37 -11.11 -18.76
CA ALA A 100 -2.32 -12.02 -19.40
C ALA A 100 -2.64 -11.63 -20.85
N LEU A 101 -2.52 -10.34 -21.20
CA LEU A 101 -2.72 -9.84 -22.57
C LEU A 101 -1.50 -10.09 -23.48
N LEU A 102 -0.30 -10.12 -22.89
CA LEU A 102 0.97 -10.30 -23.59
C LEU A 102 1.47 -11.76 -23.63
N ALA A 103 0.76 -12.70 -22.99
CA ALA A 103 1.08 -14.13 -22.94
C ALA A 103 0.29 -14.95 -23.98
#